data_AF-A0A357CK17-F1
#
_entry.id   AF-A0A357CK17-F1
#
_cell.length_a   1.000
_cell.length_b   1.000
_cell.length_c   1.000
_cell.angle_alpha   90.00
_cell.angle_beta   90.00
_cell.angle_gamma   90.00
#
_symmetry.space_group_name_H-M   'P 1'
#
loop_
_entity.id
_entity.type
_entity.pdbx_description
1 polymer ?
#
loop_
_entity_poly.entity_id
_entity_poly.type
_entity_poly.pdbx_seq_one_letter_code
_entity_poly.pdbx_strand_id
1 'polypeptide(L)'
;MSASDPLRTLGEHASVTHMKVIRLDASGWRSPEDFYSALLPQLEAPDWHGRNLNALEESLRDGDINKVEPPFKVVVKDAPSEMGDFLSEVAAVFNDVRDATRAEISFEAI
;
A
#
# COMPACT_ATOMS: atom_id res chain seq x y z
N MET A 1 -30.55 28.82 -40.61
CA MET A 1 -29.28 28.21 -41.08
C MET A 1 -28.39 28.05 -39.85
N SER A 2 -28.14 26.80 -39.49
CA SER A 2 -27.29 26.40 -38.36
C SER A 2 -25.84 26.30 -38.84
N ALA A 3 -24.91 26.91 -38.10
CA ALA A 3 -23.47 26.60 -38.10
C ALA A 3 -22.89 27.30 -36.86
N SER A 4 -22.74 26.60 -35.74
CA SER A 4 -21.56 25.80 -35.36
C SER A 4 -20.62 26.62 -34.48
N ASP A 5 -20.85 26.47 -33.19
CA ASP A 5 -20.01 26.87 -32.06
C ASP A 5 -18.76 25.95 -32.01
N PRO A 6 -17.53 26.48 -32.14
CA PRO A 6 -16.34 25.66 -31.99
C PRO A 6 -15.89 25.60 -30.52
N LEU A 7 -16.17 24.45 -29.90
CA LEU A 7 -15.26 23.65 -29.05
C LEU A 7 -14.21 24.46 -28.24
N ARG A 8 -14.14 24.38 -26.91
CA ARG A 8 -13.94 23.13 -26.17
C ARG A 8 -14.08 23.40 -24.67
N THR A 9 -15.15 22.91 -24.07
CA THR A 9 -15.23 22.69 -22.63
C THR A 9 -14.17 21.64 -22.28
N LEU A 10 -13.11 22.03 -21.58
CA LEU A 10 -12.16 21.07 -20.99
C LEU A 10 -12.83 20.46 -19.76
N GLY A 11 -13.71 19.50 -20.00
CA GLY A 11 -14.07 18.49 -19.02
C GLY A 11 -12.89 17.52 -18.87
N GLU A 12 -12.32 17.51 -17.68
CA GLU A 12 -12.09 16.32 -16.87
C GLU A 12 -11.50 15.09 -17.58
N HIS A 13 -10.20 14.83 -17.39
CA HIS A 13 -9.63 13.49 -17.20
C HIS A 13 -8.25 13.64 -16.55
N ALA A 14 -8.20 14.18 -15.33
CA ALA A 14 -7.18 13.68 -14.42
C ALA A 14 -7.52 12.21 -14.21
N SER A 15 -6.71 11.32 -14.78
CA SER A 15 -6.91 9.88 -14.67
C SER A 15 -7.17 9.55 -13.20
N VAL A 16 -8.34 9.00 -12.88
CA VAL A 16 -8.55 8.36 -11.58
C VAL A 16 -7.64 7.16 -11.59
N THR A 17 -6.40 7.33 -11.13
CA THR A 17 -5.45 6.24 -10.96
C THR A 17 -6.14 5.22 -10.07
N HIS A 18 -6.49 4.06 -10.63
CA HIS A 18 -7.07 2.98 -9.86
C HIS A 18 -6.01 2.50 -8.86
N MET A 19 -6.14 2.94 -7.62
CA MET A 19 -5.26 2.52 -6.54
C MET A 19 -5.49 1.03 -6.27
N LYS A 20 -4.45 0.21 -6.44
CA LYS A 20 -4.53 -1.23 -6.14
C LYS A 20 -4.83 -1.41 -4.65
N VAL A 21 -5.73 -2.32 -4.31
CA VAL A 21 -6.04 -2.68 -2.91
C VAL A 21 -5.52 -4.08 -2.65
N ILE A 22 -4.62 -4.21 -1.67
CA ILE A 22 -4.05 -5.46 -1.18
C ILE A 22 -4.76 -5.79 0.14
N ARG A 23 -5.39 -6.96 0.23
CA ARG A 23 -6.12 -7.39 1.44
C ARG A 23 -5.37 -8.54 2.10
N LEU A 24 -5.05 -8.38 3.38
CA LEU A 24 -4.35 -9.36 4.19
C LEU A 24 -5.28 -9.83 5.31
N ASP A 25 -5.41 -11.15 5.46
CA ASP A 25 -6.10 -11.79 6.58
C ASP A 25 -5.06 -12.11 7.67
N ALA A 26 -5.22 -11.49 8.84
CA ALA A 26 -4.31 -11.59 9.96
C ALA A 26 -4.82 -12.48 11.10
N SER A 27 -5.94 -13.18 10.93
CA SER A 27 -6.61 -13.95 12.00
C SER A 27 -5.74 -15.03 12.67
N GLY A 28 -4.64 -15.43 12.02
CA GLY A 28 -3.70 -16.44 12.51
C GLY A 28 -2.28 -15.94 12.78
N TRP A 29 -2.03 -14.63 12.66
CA TRP A 29 -0.68 -14.08 12.85
C TRP A 29 -0.23 -14.18 14.31
N ARG A 30 1.05 -14.44 14.52
CA ARG A 30 1.67 -14.60 15.85
C ARG A 30 2.97 -13.83 15.99
N SER A 31 3.49 -13.32 14.88
CA SER A 31 4.79 -12.69 14.81
C SER A 31 4.87 -11.70 13.65
N PRO A 32 5.81 -10.74 13.69
CA PRO A 32 6.12 -9.87 12.55
C PRO A 32 6.37 -10.61 11.23
N GLU A 33 6.95 -11.82 11.30
CA GLU A 33 7.22 -12.66 10.14
C GLU A 33 5.94 -13.02 9.36
N ASP A 34 4.80 -13.15 10.04
CA ASP A 34 3.52 -13.46 9.39
C ASP A 34 3.05 -12.30 8.51
N PHE A 35 3.25 -11.06 8.96
CA PHE A 35 2.95 -9.86 8.17
C PHE A 35 3.80 -9.81 6.89
N TYR A 36 5.12 -9.99 7.00
CA TYR A 36 6.00 -9.99 5.81
C TYR A 36 5.68 -11.15 4.87
N SER A 37 5.40 -12.33 5.43
CA SER A 37 5.01 -13.52 4.64
C SER A 37 3.69 -13.32 3.90
N ALA A 38 2.79 -12.48 4.43
CA ALA A 38 1.54 -12.12 3.78
C ALA A 38 1.71 -10.98 2.74
N LEU A 39 2.49 -9.95 3.06
CA LEU A 39 2.62 -8.74 2.23
C LEU A 39 3.59 -8.91 1.06
N LEU A 40 4.82 -9.39 1.31
CA LEU A 40 5.89 -9.39 0.32
C LEU A 40 5.54 -10.14 -0.98
N PRO A 41 4.84 -11.30 -0.95
CA PRO A 41 4.39 -11.95 -2.17
C PRO A 41 3.38 -11.11 -2.97
N GLN A 42 2.53 -10.30 -2.31
CA GLN A 42 1.57 -9.41 -2.98
C GLN A 42 2.24 -8.23 -3.66
N LEU A 43 3.42 -7.85 -3.16
CA LEU A 43 4.29 -6.83 -3.75
C LEU A 43 5.19 -7.40 -4.86
N GLU A 44 5.18 -8.73 -5.05
CA GLU A 44 6.15 -9.45 -5.87
C GLU A 44 7.60 -9.09 -5.50
N ALA A 45 7.86 -8.98 -4.19
CA ALA A 45 9.18 -8.66 -3.66
C ALA A 45 10.18 -9.79 -3.99
N PRO A 46 11.46 -9.46 -4.21
CA PRO A 46 12.50 -10.45 -4.47
C PRO A 46 12.84 -11.27 -3.23
N ASP A 47 13.38 -12.48 -3.41
CA ASP A 47 13.73 -13.39 -2.32
C ASP A 47 14.77 -12.82 -1.33
N TRP A 48 15.55 -11.83 -1.76
CA TRP A 48 16.54 -11.13 -0.92
C TRP A 48 15.94 -9.98 -0.11
N HIS A 49 14.64 -9.68 -0.26
CA HIS A 49 13.99 -8.59 0.47
C HIS A 49 14.04 -8.84 1.99
N GLY A 50 14.54 -7.85 2.73
CA GLY A 50 14.70 -7.93 4.18
C GLY A 50 13.36 -7.88 4.91
N ARG A 51 13.14 -8.81 5.84
CA ARG A 51 11.91 -8.88 6.65
C ARG A 51 11.98 -7.99 7.89
N ASN A 52 12.11 -6.68 7.67
CA ASN A 52 12.18 -5.68 8.73
C ASN A 52 11.64 -4.32 8.26
N LEU A 53 11.37 -3.41 9.21
CA LEU A 53 10.74 -2.12 8.93
C LEU A 53 11.61 -1.19 8.07
N ASN A 54 12.93 -1.24 8.22
CA ASN A 54 13.85 -0.42 7.40
C ASN A 54 13.78 -0.84 5.92
N ALA A 55 13.88 -2.14 5.65
CA ALA A 55 13.75 -2.67 4.29
C ALA A 55 12.35 -2.43 3.70
N LEU A 56 11.30 -2.51 4.52
CA LEU A 56 9.95 -2.13 4.11
C LEU A 56 9.90 -0.65 3.69
N GLU A 57 10.38 0.26 4.53
CA GLU A 57 10.41 1.70 4.25
C GLU A 57 11.18 2.01 2.97
N GLU A 58 12.41 1.49 2.83
CA GLU A 58 13.25 1.66 1.64
C GLU A 58 12.50 1.20 0.37
N SER A 59 11.88 0.02 0.43
CA SER A 59 11.14 -0.53 -0.71
C SER A 59 9.85 0.22 -1.06
N LEU A 60 9.30 1.00 -0.13
CA LEU A 60 8.15 1.87 -0.41
C LEU A 60 8.58 3.26 -0.87
N ARG A 61 9.67 3.80 -0.30
CA ARG A 61 10.14 5.18 -0.48
C ARG A 61 10.89 5.36 -1.79
N ASP A 62 11.88 4.51 -2.04
CA ASP A 62 12.80 4.66 -3.16
C ASP A 62 12.30 3.93 -4.42
N GLY A 63 11.46 2.91 -4.24
CA GLY A 63 10.93 2.07 -5.31
C GLY A 63 12.01 1.17 -5.94
N ASP A 64 11.71 0.61 -7.12
CA ASP A 64 12.58 -0.28 -7.90
C ASP A 64 13.03 -1.57 -7.18
N ILE A 65 12.38 -1.92 -6.06
CA ILE A 65 12.63 -3.15 -5.30
C ILE A 65 11.51 -4.15 -5.55
N ASN A 66 10.26 -3.70 -5.45
CA ASN A 66 9.09 -4.51 -5.67
C ASN A 66 8.67 -4.42 -7.15
N LYS A 67 7.96 -5.42 -7.69
CA LYS A 67 7.35 -5.24 -9.02
C LYS A 67 6.00 -4.53 -8.94
N VAL A 68 5.33 -4.64 -7.79
CA VAL A 68 4.12 -3.87 -7.49
C VAL A 68 4.53 -2.72 -6.59
N GLU A 69 4.64 -1.54 -7.19
CA GLU A 69 5.03 -0.31 -6.51
C GLU A 69 3.82 0.59 -6.21
N PRO A 70 3.92 1.52 -5.24
CA PRO A 70 2.90 2.53 -4.99
C PRO A 70 2.52 3.31 -6.26
N PRO A 71 1.25 3.76 -6.41
CA PRO A 71 0.23 3.88 -5.36
C PRO A 71 -0.60 2.61 -5.13
N PHE A 72 -0.75 2.21 -3.87
CA PHE A 72 -1.64 1.15 -3.43
C PHE A 72 -2.10 1.35 -1.98
N LYS A 73 -3.12 0.60 -1.57
CA LYS A 73 -3.58 0.50 -0.19
C LYS A 73 -3.52 -0.93 0.32
N VAL A 74 -2.88 -1.14 1.46
CA VAL A 74 -2.90 -2.38 2.22
C VAL A 74 -4.03 -2.31 3.25
N VAL A 75 -4.85 -3.35 3.32
CA VAL A 75 -5.90 -3.53 4.31
C VAL A 75 -5.62 -4.80 5.09
N VAL A 76 -5.29 -4.67 6.37
CA VAL A 76 -5.08 -5.79 7.28
C VAL A 76 -6.37 -6.02 8.07
N LYS A 77 -6.86 -7.25 8.11
CA LYS A 77 -8.10 -7.63 8.78
C LYS A 77 -7.87 -8.63 9.91
N ASP A 78 -8.65 -8.52 10.98
CA ASP A 78 -8.74 -9.53 12.04
C ASP A 78 -7.39 -9.83 12.71
N ALA A 79 -6.53 -8.81 12.86
CA ALA A 79 -5.23 -8.98 13.49
C ALA A 79 -5.38 -9.19 15.02
N PRO A 80 -4.72 -10.20 15.61
CA PRO A 80 -4.78 -10.40 17.05
C PRO A 80 -4.10 -9.25 17.80
N SER A 81 -4.59 -8.94 19.00
CA SER A 81 -4.12 -7.80 19.79
C SER A 81 -2.61 -7.83 20.09
N GLU A 82 -2.00 -9.02 20.16
CA GLU A 82 -0.55 -9.20 20.34
C GLU A 82 0.29 -8.62 19.21
N MET A 83 -0.29 -8.42 18.02
CA MET A 83 0.34 -7.76 16.89
C MET A 83 0.26 -6.22 16.98
N GLY A 84 -0.45 -5.66 17.95
CA GLY A 84 -0.81 -4.24 18.00
C GLY A 84 0.38 -3.27 17.99
N ASP A 85 1.41 -3.53 18.78
CA ASP A 85 2.62 -2.68 18.84
C ASP A 85 3.35 -2.69 17.49
N PHE A 86 3.60 -3.89 16.95
CA PHE A 86 4.25 -4.04 15.65
C PHE A 86 3.44 -3.39 14.51
N LEU A 87 2.12 -3.58 14.48
CA LEU A 87 1.28 -2.98 13.44
C LEU A 87 1.21 -1.45 13.55
N SER A 88 1.36 -0.91 14.76
CA SER A 88 1.50 0.53 14.98
C SER A 88 2.80 1.08 14.39
N GLU A 89 3.91 0.34 14.53
CA GLU A 89 5.19 0.67 13.89
C GLU A 89 5.10 0.58 12.36
N VAL A 90 4.44 -0.46 11.82
CA VAL A 90 4.16 -0.55 10.38
C VAL A 90 3.34 0.65 9.91
N ALA A 91 2.31 1.06 10.67
CA ALA A 91 1.50 2.22 10.33
C ALA A 91 2.33 3.51 10.27
N ALA A 92 3.30 3.66 11.17
CA ALA A 92 4.23 4.79 11.16
C ALA A 92 5.07 4.81 9.86
N VAL A 93 5.65 3.67 9.46
CA VAL A 93 6.39 3.55 8.18
C VAL A 93 5.55 4.00 6.99
N PHE A 94 4.30 3.51 6.89
CA PHE A 94 3.41 3.90 5.80
C PHE A 94 3.07 5.40 5.83
N ASN A 95 2.85 5.98 7.02
CA ASN A 95 2.59 7.41 7.15
C ASN A 95 3.80 8.27 6.73
N ASP A 96 5.01 7.83 7.04
CA ASP A 96 6.25 8.56 6.74
C ASP A 96 6.59 8.62 5.24
N VAL A 97 6.05 7.69 4.46
CA VAL A 97 6.22 7.64 2.99
C VAL A 97 4.98 8.12 2.22
N ARG A 98 3.81 8.17 2.86
CA ARG A 98 2.49 8.37 2.22
C ARG A 98 2.44 9.57 1.29
N ASP A 99 2.94 10.73 1.73
CA ASP A 99 2.78 11.97 0.96
C ASP A 99 3.63 11.95 -0.33
N ALA A 100 4.71 11.17 -0.35
CA ALA A 100 5.58 11.00 -1.52
C ALA A 100 5.09 9.87 -2.45
N THR A 101 4.60 8.76 -1.88
CA THR A 101 4.38 7.51 -2.63
C THR A 101 2.91 7.18 -2.82
N ARG A 102 2.04 7.73 -1.97
CA ARG A 102 0.63 7.36 -1.81
C ARG A 102 0.45 5.86 -1.50
N ALA A 103 1.43 5.24 -0.86
CA ALA A 103 1.25 3.96 -0.18
C ALA A 103 0.46 4.19 1.11
N GLU A 104 -0.65 3.46 1.26
CA GLU A 104 -1.52 3.56 2.43
C GLU A 104 -1.66 2.20 3.12
N ILE A 105 -1.87 2.22 4.44
CA ILE A 105 -2.28 1.04 5.20
C ILE A 105 -3.46 1.38 6.11
N SER A 106 -4.38 0.43 6.28
CA SER A 106 -5.47 0.52 7.25
C SER A 106 -5.73 -0.83 7.90
N PHE A 107 -6.21 -0.80 9.14
CA PHE A 107 -6.52 -1.98 9.95
C PHE A 107 -8.04 -2.04 10.18
N GLU A 108 -8.65 -3.17 9.90
CA GLU A 108 -10.08 -3.42 10.14
C GLU A 108 -10.22 -4.53 11.20
N ALA A 109 -11.03 -4.26 12.23
CA ALA A 109 -11.28 -5.14 13.38
C ALA A 109 -10.00 -5.60 14.11
N ILE A 110 -9.71 -4.93 15.22
CA ILE A 110 -8.69 -5.28 16.22
C ILE A 110 -9.43 -5.52 17.54
#